data_AF-A0A6B3IIA6-F1
#
_entry.id   AF-A0A6B3IIA6-F1
#
_cell.length_a   1.000
_cell.length_b   1.000
_cell.length_c   1.000
_cell.angle_alpha   90.00
_cell.angle_beta   90.00
_cell.angle_gamma   90.00
#
_symmetry.space_group_name_H-M   'P 1'
#
loop_
_entity.id
_entity.type
_entity.pdbx_description
1 polymer ?
#
loop_
_entity_poly.entity_id
_entity_poly.type
_entity_poly.pdbx_seq_one_letter_code
_entity_poly.pdbx_strand_id
1 'polypeptide(L)' 'MNHPVSAPRVITVVGPTAAGKSDLGVFLAQQLGGEVVNADSMQLYR' A
#
# COMPACT_ATOMS: atom_id res chain seq x y z
N MET A 1 15.13 -17.34 -23.81
CA MET A 1 15.76 -17.24 -22.48
C MET A 1 14.80 -16.51 -21.55
N ASN A 2 13.98 -17.24 -20.79
CA ASN A 2 13.02 -16.65 -19.84
C ASN A 2 13.78 -15.94 -18.72
N HIS A 3 13.72 -14.61 -18.68
CA HIS A 3 14.07 -13.86 -17.48
C HIS A 3 12.87 -13.96 -16.53
N PRO A 4 13.02 -14.47 -15.30
CA PRO A 4 11.95 -14.36 -14.33
C PRO A 4 11.69 -12.87 -14.10
N VAL A 5 10.50 -12.40 -14.45
CA VAL A 5 10.05 -11.04 -14.13
C VAL A 5 10.04 -10.95 -12.60
N SER A 6 10.92 -10.13 -12.03
CA SER A 6 10.88 -9.86 -10.60
C SER A 6 9.56 -9.18 -10.30
N ALA A 7 8.70 -9.83 -9.52
CA ALA A 7 7.42 -9.27 -9.13
C ALA A 7 7.64 -7.95 -8.36
N PRO A 8 6.76 -6.95 -8.54
CA PRO A 8 6.85 -5.71 -7.79
C PRO A 8 6.80 -6.01 -6.28
N ARG A 9 7.62 -5.31 -5.50
CA ARG A 9 7.59 -5.41 -4.05
C ARG A 9 6.32 -4.72 -3.54
N VAL A 10 5.49 -5.46 -2.81
CA VAL A 10 4.23 -4.97 -2.24
C VAL A 10 4.36 -4.94 -0.72
N ILE A 11 3.95 -3.81 -0.11
CA ILE A 11 3.88 -3.63 1.34
C ILE A 11 2.42 -3.43 1.72
N THR A 12 1.91 -4.24 2.65
CA THR A 12 0.55 -4.12 3.16
C THR A 12 0.56 -3.51 4.56
N VAL A 13 -0.08 -2.37 4.72
CA VAL A 13 -0.28 -1.73 6.03
C VAL A 13 -1.62 -2.18 6.61
N VAL A 14 -1.58 -3.04 7.62
CA VAL A 14 -2.77 -3.65 8.25
C VAL A 14 -2.96 -3.20 9.70
N GLY A 15 -4.20 -3.27 10.20
CA GLY A 15 -4.55 -2.84 11.55
C GLY A 15 -6.01 -2.39 11.68
N PRO A 16 -6.52 -2.17 12.90
CA PRO A 16 -7.91 -1.80 13.12
C PRO A 16 -8.25 -0.41 12.57
N THR A 17 -9.55 -0.09 12.47
CA THR A 17 -10.03 1.25 12.12
C THR A 17 -9.44 2.28 13.10
N ALA A 18 -9.12 3.48 12.59
CA ALA A 18 -8.50 4.58 13.34
C ALA A 18 -7.07 4.33 13.89
N ALA A 19 -6.39 3.25 13.50
CA ALA A 19 -5.00 2.97 13.92
C ALA A 19 -3.90 3.81 13.20
N GLY A 20 -4.27 4.83 12.41
CA GLY A 20 -3.28 5.66 11.69
C GLY A 20 -2.66 5.01 10.45
N LYS A 21 -3.30 3.97 9.88
CA LYS A 21 -2.77 3.24 8.70
C LYS A 21 -2.52 4.12 7.49
N SER A 22 -3.40 5.09 7.24
CA SER A 22 -3.27 6.02 6.11
C SER A 22 -2.02 6.88 6.24
N ASP A 23 -1.75 7.43 7.43
CA ASP A 23 -0.57 8.25 7.69
C ASP A 23 0.73 7.44 7.49
N LEU A 24 0.75 6.21 8.01
CA LEU A 24 1.89 5.31 7.83
C LEU A 24 2.09 4.92 6.35
N GLY A 25 1.00 4.66 5.61
CA GLY A 25 1.07 4.34 4.18
C GLY A 25 1.67 5.48 3.37
N VAL A 26 1.23 6.72 3.60
CA VAL A 26 1.77 7.92 2.93
C VAL A 26 3.24 8.13 3.28
N PHE A 27 3.61 8.00 4.55
CA PHE A 27 5.00 8.12 4.98
C PHE A 27 5.90 7.11 4.26
N LEU A 28 5.50 5.83 4.21
CA LEU A 28 6.27 4.78 3.54
C LEU A 28 6.39 5.02 2.03
N ALA A 29 5.32 5.45 1.37
CA ALA A 29 5.33 5.79 -0.05
C ALA A 29 6.35 6.90 -0.35
N GLN A 30 6.39 7.97 0.46
CA GLN A 30 7.36 9.06 0.31
C GLN A 30 8.81 8.58 0.52
N GLN A 31 9.06 7.75 1.54
CA GLN A 31 10.41 7.26 1.84
C GLN A 31 10.94 6.26 0.81
N LEU A 32 10.05 5.46 0.22
CA LEU A 32 10.43 4.38 -0.70
C LEU A 32 10.26 4.75 -2.18
N GLY A 33 9.76 5.95 -2.49
CA GLY A 33 9.38 6.33 -3.84
C GLY A 33 8.26 5.45 -4.42
N GLY A 34 7.37 4.98 -3.54
CA GLY A 34 6.27 4.08 -3.88
C GLY A 34 4.92 4.79 -3.97
N GLU A 35 3.87 4.00 -4.26
CA GLU A 35 2.50 4.48 -4.39
C GLU A 35 1.60 3.83 -3.34
N VAL A 36 0.64 4.60 -2.81
CA VAL A 36 -0.38 4.08 -1.89
C VAL A 36 -1.59 3.62 -2.69
N VAL A 37 -1.96 2.35 -2.55
CA VAL A 37 -3.20 1.80 -3.10
C VAL A 37 -4.19 1.58 -1.96
N ASN A 38 -5.41 2.12 -2.11
CA ASN A 38 -6.48 1.92 -1.13
C ASN A 38 -6.97 0.47 -1.17
N ALA A 39 -7.02 -0.19 -0.01
CA ALA A 39 -7.50 -1.56 0.14
C ALA A 39 -8.69 -1.67 1.13
N ASP A 40 -9.39 -0.56 1.40
CA ASP A 40 -10.58 -0.51 2.24
C ASP A 40 -11.84 -0.55 1.35
N SER A 41 -12.61 -1.64 1.44
CA SER A 41 -13.80 -1.84 0.62
C SER A 41 -14.88 -0.77 0.84
N MET A 42 -14.91 -0.14 2.01
CA MET A 42 -15.91 0.87 2.36
C MET A 42 -15.59 2.24 1.78
N GLN A 43 -14.32 2.54 1.48
CA GLN A 43 -13.91 3.83 0.88
C GLN A 43 -14.11 3.90 -0.64
N LEU A 44 -14.53 2.79 -1.27
CA LEU A 44 -14.85 2.73 -2.70
C LEU A 44 -16.28 3.21 -3.02
N TYR A 45 -17.18 3.27 -2.03
CA TYR A 45 -18.57 3.70 -2.23
C TYR A 45 -18.71 5.23 -2.08
N ARG A 46 -19.44 5.88 -2.99
CA ARG A 46 -19.82 7.31 -2.94
C ARG A 46 -21.33 7.48 -2.93
#